data_AF-A0A3C1CAI4-F1
#
_entry.id   AF-A0A3C1CAI4-F1
#
_cell.length_a   1.000
_cell.length_b   1.000
_cell.length_c   1.000
_cell.angle_alpha   90.00
_cell.angle_beta   90.00
_cell.angle_gamma   90.00
#
_symmetry.space_group_name_H-M   'P 1'
#
loop_
_entity.id
_entity.type
_entity.pdbx_description
1 polymer ?
#
loop_
_entity_poly.entity_id
_entity_poly.type
_entity_poly.pdbx_seq_one_letter_code
_entity_poly.pdbx_strand_id
1 'polypeptide(L)'
;MSGEQWDAVFKSVPPPSVVPIQEVLTSDHMVQMSGYRNISLSHPAYSLLGLDSKTQAWLDHKWRWQAQSSEAGKGDCEITLGNGKQKAYCKVTHLLDPVRWMKGRYEFAPAPANPSRTKGWARAQEKLKDPMNQAYVEALSYFSLSRLRELDASPHFPFFYGSMTAIADKYMFNISEEYDSFRNTRWFWRGLDAKRFAVQADFETDSDRAYWTQKPSFINEGGDSTNSEEDSDVDASGDESLKAESVPDETGSIHTADNLSFHSQSEESDESEEEEDTEDDDPHFFAEFNDFPVMLMYLEKSEGVMDSLLENHTLVGAEPGDEEWEARWSAWLFQVIAGLCAMQHTLSMTHNDLHSNNIVWSSTEKEFLYYSKRDGTTWKVPTYGKIFQIIDFGRAVFKLGDKVVYSDDFRPGNDAATQYNFGEFAVKKETIVTPNPSFDLCRLAVSLFEAVFPHKMEGKKGGRVMSSEEGMEMRETDSDLFNTMWTWMVTDGRENVLIDADGNEKYPSFDLYKVIAEECHMARPRDQVEKKPFSGFKVKRAPKDEKVYSLFF
;
A
#
# COMPACT_ATOMS: atom_id res chain seq x y z
N MET A 1 -0.79 -33.72 -9.18
CA MET A 1 -0.56 -34.01 -7.75
C MET A 1 -1.86 -34.52 -7.15
N SER A 2 -1.81 -35.47 -6.20
CA SER A 2 -3.01 -35.96 -5.51
C SER A 2 -3.51 -34.93 -4.48
N GLY A 3 -4.78 -35.00 -4.06
CA GLY A 3 -5.34 -34.12 -3.03
C GLY A 3 -4.57 -34.14 -1.70
N GLU A 4 -3.94 -35.26 -1.36
CA GLU A 4 -3.10 -35.40 -0.16
C GLU A 4 -1.76 -34.64 -0.27
N GLN A 5 -1.20 -34.50 -1.47
CA GLN A 5 0.00 -33.69 -1.71
C GLN A 5 -0.30 -32.19 -1.59
N TRP A 6 -1.52 -31.79 -1.96
CA TRP A 6 -2.00 -30.43 -1.75
C TRP A 6 -2.22 -30.14 -0.27
N ASP A 7 -2.90 -31.02 0.47
CA ASP A 7 -3.03 -30.87 1.93
C ASP A 7 -1.68 -30.82 2.64
N ALA A 8 -0.66 -31.53 2.14
CA ALA A 8 0.70 -31.40 2.64
C ALA A 8 1.29 -30.02 2.33
N VAL A 9 1.12 -29.46 1.13
CA VAL A 9 1.54 -28.08 0.80
C VAL A 9 0.81 -27.05 1.68
N PHE A 10 -0.51 -27.14 1.79
CA PHE A 10 -1.36 -26.26 2.61
C PHE A 10 -1.13 -26.40 4.13
N LYS A 11 -0.72 -27.59 4.62
CA LYS A 11 -0.28 -27.80 6.01
C LYS A 11 1.21 -27.52 6.22
N SER A 12 2.01 -27.46 5.16
CA SER A 12 3.47 -27.21 5.19
C SER A 12 3.86 -25.75 5.01
N VAL A 13 2.91 -24.87 4.72
CA VAL A 13 3.06 -23.45 5.05
C VAL A 13 2.59 -23.34 6.49
N PRO A 14 3.48 -23.51 7.50
CA PRO A 14 3.06 -23.28 8.87
C PRO A 14 2.54 -21.84 8.93
N PRO A 15 1.39 -21.61 9.58
CA PRO A 15 1.05 -20.25 9.98
C PRO A 15 2.28 -19.62 10.65
N PRO A 16 2.52 -18.31 10.49
CA PRO A 16 3.61 -17.62 11.20
C PRO A 16 3.66 -17.95 12.70
N SER A 17 2.53 -18.33 13.29
CA SER A 17 2.34 -18.76 14.68
C SER A 17 2.66 -20.24 15.02
N VAL A 18 2.95 -21.12 14.05
CA VAL A 18 3.08 -22.59 14.27
C VAL A 18 4.51 -23.10 14.09
N VAL A 19 5.45 -22.28 13.60
CA VAL A 19 6.86 -22.62 13.70
C VAL A 19 7.33 -22.22 15.09
N PRO A 20 7.79 -23.17 15.93
CA PRO A 20 8.55 -22.79 17.11
C PRO A 20 9.72 -21.95 16.60
N ILE A 21 9.88 -20.72 17.09
CA ILE A 21 11.14 -19.98 16.93
C ILE A 21 12.19 -20.74 17.75
N GLN A 22 12.61 -21.90 17.25
CA GLN A 22 13.54 -22.80 17.92
C GLN A 22 14.97 -22.30 17.79
N GLU A 23 15.20 -21.31 16.91
CA GLU A 23 16.42 -20.52 16.84
C GLU A 23 16.05 -19.03 16.94
N VAL A 24 15.69 -18.57 18.15
CA VAL A 24 15.80 -17.15 18.50
C VAL A 24 17.31 -16.87 18.49
N LEU A 25 17.83 -16.45 17.35
CA LEU A 25 19.26 -16.18 17.20
C LEU A 25 19.56 -14.81 17.83
N THR A 26 20.14 -14.83 19.02
CA THR A 26 20.78 -13.65 19.61
C THR A 26 22.05 -13.36 18.82
N SER A 27 22.14 -12.23 18.12
CA SER A 27 23.40 -11.74 17.59
C SER A 27 23.90 -10.58 18.45
N ASP A 28 25.13 -10.70 18.95
CA ASP A 28 25.86 -9.67 19.70
C ASP A 28 26.44 -8.57 18.77
N HIS A 29 25.90 -8.41 17.56
CA HIS A 29 26.39 -7.44 16.58
C HIS A 29 25.41 -6.27 16.47
N MET A 30 25.78 -5.12 17.05
CA MET A 30 25.05 -3.87 16.82
C MET A 30 25.13 -3.53 15.31
N VAL A 31 23.99 -3.55 14.63
CA VAL A 31 23.86 -3.00 13.28
C VAL A 31 24.13 -1.50 13.38
N GLN A 32 25.21 -1.02 12.76
CA GLN A 32 25.49 0.41 12.62
C GLN A 32 25.05 0.87 11.23
N MET A 33 24.25 1.92 11.20
CA MET A 33 23.79 2.56 9.97
C MET A 33 23.98 4.07 10.08
N SER A 34 24.54 4.69 9.04
CA SER A 34 24.67 6.14 8.98
C SER A 34 23.28 6.79 8.95
N GLY A 35 23.06 7.87 9.71
CA GLY A 35 21.78 8.58 9.75
C GLY A 35 20.69 7.92 10.61
N TYR A 36 20.97 6.79 11.26
CA TYR A 36 20.02 6.08 12.12
C TYR A 36 20.65 5.68 13.46
N ARG A 37 19.91 5.89 14.55
CA ARG A 37 20.32 5.57 15.93
C ARG A 37 19.23 4.82 16.68
N ASN A 38 19.55 4.29 17.86
CA ASN A 38 18.63 3.50 18.69
C ASN A 38 17.93 2.36 17.92
N ILE A 39 18.71 1.66 17.08
CA ILE A 39 18.18 0.58 16.25
C ILE A 39 17.70 -0.57 17.16
N SER A 40 16.45 -0.99 16.96
CA SER A 40 15.83 -2.12 17.64
C SER A 40 15.18 -3.05 16.64
N LEU A 41 15.53 -4.33 16.72
CA LEU A 41 15.02 -5.39 15.86
C LEU A 41 13.65 -5.89 16.31
N SER A 42 13.31 -5.69 17.58
CA SER A 42 11.99 -6.02 18.12
C SER A 42 11.05 -4.82 18.04
N HIS A 43 9.78 -5.09 17.74
CA HIS A 43 8.71 -4.09 17.79
C HIS A 43 7.41 -4.69 18.38
N PRO A 44 6.47 -3.87 18.87
CA PRO A 44 5.28 -4.33 19.59
C PRO A 44 4.41 -5.39 18.90
N ALA A 45 4.36 -5.38 17.56
CA ALA A 45 3.54 -6.34 16.81
C ALA A 45 4.02 -7.80 16.91
N TYR A 46 5.22 -8.04 17.43
CA TYR A 46 5.68 -9.40 17.78
C TYR A 46 4.77 -10.09 18.80
N SER A 47 4.10 -9.31 19.66
CA SER A 47 3.09 -9.82 20.58
C SER A 47 1.89 -10.47 19.86
N LEU A 48 1.59 -10.05 18.62
CA LEU A 48 0.56 -10.67 17.78
C LEU A 48 0.93 -12.12 17.43
N LEU A 49 2.23 -12.38 17.23
CA LEU A 49 2.80 -13.72 17.02
C LEU A 49 2.97 -14.53 18.32
N GLY A 50 2.63 -13.96 19.48
CA GLY A 50 2.83 -14.61 20.79
C GLY A 50 4.27 -14.58 21.28
N LEU A 51 5.11 -13.71 20.70
CA LEU A 51 6.49 -13.50 21.12
C LEU A 51 6.53 -12.42 22.20
N ASP A 52 7.37 -12.62 23.22
CA ASP A 52 7.57 -11.61 24.26
C ASP A 52 8.66 -10.61 23.88
N SER A 53 8.67 -9.45 24.55
CA SER A 53 9.69 -8.40 24.33
C SER A 53 11.10 -8.79 24.75
N LYS A 54 11.27 -9.92 25.45
CA LYS A 54 12.57 -10.47 25.83
C LYS A 54 13.14 -11.36 24.73
N THR A 55 12.29 -11.81 23.83
CA THR A 55 12.66 -12.57 22.64
C THR A 55 13.20 -11.58 21.62
N GLN A 56 14.53 -11.52 21.50
CA GLN A 56 15.18 -10.92 20.33
C GLN A 56 14.96 -11.85 19.12
N ALA A 57 13.72 -11.91 18.64
CA ALA A 57 13.41 -12.57 17.39
C ALA A 57 13.78 -11.63 16.24
N TRP A 58 14.20 -12.22 15.13
CA TRP A 58 14.27 -11.53 13.86
C TRP A 58 13.13 -12.02 12.99
N LEU A 59 12.41 -11.11 12.32
CA LEU A 59 11.50 -11.49 11.24
C LEU A 59 12.27 -11.81 9.92
N ASP A 60 13.48 -12.36 10.01
CA ASP A 60 14.38 -12.65 8.88
C ASP A 60 14.78 -14.14 8.77
N HIS A 61 14.00 -15.04 9.37
CA HIS A 61 14.28 -16.46 9.66
C HIS A 61 15.14 -17.28 8.66
N LYS A 62 15.20 -16.90 7.37
CA LYS A 62 16.04 -17.51 6.33
C LYS A 62 17.40 -16.82 6.13
N TRP A 63 17.45 -15.50 6.18
CA TRP A 63 18.53 -14.71 5.56
C TRP A 63 19.71 -14.42 6.50
N ARG A 64 19.48 -14.44 7.82
CA ARG A 64 20.51 -14.25 8.85
C ARG A 64 21.34 -13.00 8.56
N TRP A 65 20.72 -11.83 8.66
CA TRP A 65 21.36 -10.58 8.33
C TRP A 65 22.63 -10.32 9.18
N GLN A 66 23.77 -10.05 8.53
CA GLN A 66 25.10 -9.92 9.17
C GLN A 66 25.71 -8.51 9.11
N ALA A 67 24.89 -7.50 8.83
CA ALA A 67 25.19 -6.06 8.83
C ALA A 67 25.89 -5.44 7.59
N GLN A 68 25.66 -4.13 7.50
CA GLN A 68 26.17 -3.10 6.58
C GLN A 68 25.49 -3.01 5.21
N SER A 69 24.64 -1.98 5.04
CA SER A 69 24.46 -1.32 3.73
C SER A 69 25.51 -0.23 3.61
N SER A 70 26.13 -0.11 2.43
CA SER A 70 27.18 0.88 2.19
C SER A 70 26.66 2.30 2.08
N GLU A 71 25.35 2.49 1.91
CA GLU A 71 24.67 3.78 1.95
C GLU A 71 23.32 3.54 2.64
N ALA A 72 23.15 4.08 3.84
CA ALA A 72 21.94 3.90 4.63
C ALA A 72 20.97 5.04 4.30
N GLY A 73 20.05 4.78 3.37
CA GLY A 73 19.00 5.69 2.94
C GLY A 73 17.79 4.92 2.39
N LYS A 74 16.66 5.62 2.28
CA LYS A 74 15.45 5.15 1.58
C LYS A 74 15.82 4.77 0.14
N GLY A 75 15.39 3.62 -0.34
CA GLY A 75 15.58 3.20 -1.73
C GLY A 75 16.51 2.00 -1.93
N ASP A 76 17.07 1.91 -3.14
CA ASP A 76 17.96 0.82 -3.53
C ASP A 76 19.21 0.75 -2.66
N CYS A 77 19.57 -0.44 -2.21
CA CYS A 77 20.73 -0.67 -1.38
C CYS A 77 21.36 -2.05 -1.60
N GLU A 78 22.54 -2.26 -1.01
CA GLU A 78 23.17 -3.57 -0.90
C GLU A 78 23.16 -4.01 0.57
N ILE A 79 22.77 -5.25 0.84
CA ILE A 79 22.78 -5.84 2.19
C ILE A 79 23.70 -7.06 2.23
N THR A 80 24.31 -7.31 3.38
CA THR A 80 25.12 -8.53 3.60
C THR A 80 24.33 -9.54 4.43
N LEU A 81 23.99 -10.65 3.80
CA LEU A 81 23.30 -11.79 4.39
C LEU A 81 24.32 -12.92 4.68
N GLY A 82 23.93 -13.92 5.45
CA GLY A 82 24.81 -15.04 5.79
C GLY A 82 25.35 -15.84 4.59
N ASN A 83 24.73 -15.70 3.42
CA ASN A 83 25.12 -16.33 2.15
C ASN A 83 25.83 -15.36 1.16
N GLY A 84 26.07 -14.09 1.54
CA GLY A 84 26.75 -13.12 0.71
C GLY A 84 26.03 -11.77 0.59
N LYS A 85 26.53 -10.92 -0.31
CA LYS A 85 25.92 -9.63 -0.62
C LYS A 85 24.72 -9.78 -1.55
N GLN A 86 23.67 -9.02 -1.31
CA GLN A 86 22.41 -9.06 -2.05
C GLN A 86 21.93 -7.64 -2.34
N LYS A 87 21.43 -7.40 -3.56
CA LYS A 87 20.71 -6.15 -3.89
C LYS A 87 19.34 -6.19 -3.22
N ALA A 88 18.97 -5.10 -2.58
CA ALA A 88 17.74 -4.94 -1.83
C ALA A 88 17.16 -3.54 -2.03
N TYR A 89 15.95 -3.34 -1.53
CA TYR A 89 15.28 -2.06 -1.43
C TYR A 89 14.94 -1.80 0.04
N CYS A 90 15.31 -0.63 0.56
CA CYS A 90 15.01 -0.20 1.92
C CYS A 90 13.80 0.75 1.92
N LYS A 91 12.62 0.25 2.31
CA LYS A 91 11.45 1.08 2.60
C LYS A 91 11.61 1.69 4.00
N VAL A 92 11.40 2.99 4.10
CA VAL A 92 11.45 3.74 5.36
C VAL A 92 10.07 4.29 5.63
N THR A 93 9.39 3.74 6.64
CA THR A 93 8.03 4.11 7.03
C THR A 93 8.07 4.84 8.37
N HIS A 94 7.32 5.92 8.52
CA HIS A 94 7.23 6.65 9.78
C HIS A 94 6.45 5.85 10.84
N LEU A 95 6.85 5.94 12.12
CA LEU A 95 6.11 5.31 13.22
C LEU A 95 5.09 6.26 13.86
N LEU A 96 5.27 7.56 13.67
CA LEU A 96 4.36 8.63 14.06
C LEU A 96 3.92 9.38 12.82
N ASP A 97 2.64 9.71 12.72
CA ASP A 97 2.08 10.52 11.63
C ASP A 97 2.80 11.89 11.56
N PRO A 98 3.45 12.21 10.42
CA PRO A 98 4.18 13.47 10.23
C PRO A 98 3.28 14.69 10.27
N VAL A 99 2.05 14.62 9.75
CA VAL A 99 1.10 15.75 9.74
C VAL A 99 0.61 16.07 11.14
N ARG A 100 0.29 15.05 11.94
CA ARG A 100 0.01 15.19 13.37
C ARG A 100 1.21 15.75 14.13
N TRP A 101 2.43 15.36 13.77
CA TRP A 101 3.65 15.97 14.31
C TRP A 101 3.74 17.46 13.99
N MET A 102 3.55 17.84 12.71
CA MET A 102 3.56 19.26 12.28
C MET A 102 2.51 20.08 13.04
N LYS A 103 1.31 19.54 13.21
CA LYS A 103 0.20 20.13 14.01
C LYS A 103 0.52 20.24 15.51
N GLY A 104 1.55 19.54 16.01
CA GLY A 104 1.94 19.54 17.43
C GLY A 104 1.15 18.56 18.29
N ARG A 105 0.58 17.52 17.68
CA ARG A 105 -0.13 16.45 18.40
C ARG A 105 0.81 15.48 19.10
N TYR A 106 2.07 15.43 18.68
CA TYR A 106 3.14 14.65 19.28
C TYR A 106 4.23 15.55 19.84
N GLU A 107 4.87 15.09 20.92
CA GLU A 107 6.04 15.72 21.51
C GLU A 107 6.96 14.62 22.04
N PHE A 108 8.28 14.77 21.89
CA PHE A 108 9.23 13.95 22.64
C PHE A 108 9.39 14.50 24.06
N ALA A 109 9.63 13.61 25.03
CA ALA A 109 9.58 13.92 26.46
C ALA A 109 10.27 15.26 26.79
N PRO A 110 9.59 16.18 27.51
CA PRO A 110 10.27 17.33 28.08
C PRO A 110 11.32 16.83 29.09
N ALA A 111 12.32 17.67 29.33
CA ALA A 111 13.45 17.45 30.25
C ALA A 111 13.14 16.52 31.45
N PRO A 112 14.12 15.72 31.93
CA PRO A 112 13.96 14.56 32.81
C PRO A 112 13.17 14.75 34.13
N ALA A 113 12.73 15.96 34.45
CA ALA A 113 11.98 16.28 35.65
C ALA A 113 10.51 15.83 35.63
N ASN A 114 9.84 15.62 34.48
CA ASN A 114 8.49 15.05 34.47
C ASN A 114 8.00 14.52 33.09
N PRO A 115 8.38 13.29 32.69
CA PRO A 115 7.94 12.71 31.41
C PRO A 115 6.42 12.51 31.32
N SER A 116 5.68 12.44 32.43
CA SER A 116 4.29 11.94 32.44
C SER A 116 3.19 13.01 32.34
N ARG A 117 3.44 14.19 31.74
CA ARG A 117 2.47 15.32 31.82
C ARG A 117 2.02 15.99 30.53
N THR A 118 2.67 15.83 29.37
CA THR A 118 2.13 16.42 28.13
C THR A 118 1.26 15.41 27.39
N LYS A 119 0.09 15.85 26.92
CA LYS A 119 -0.83 15.03 26.12
C LYS A 119 -0.11 14.51 24.85
N GLY A 120 0.78 15.31 24.26
CA GLY A 120 1.52 14.93 23.05
C GLY A 120 2.51 13.78 23.26
N TRP A 121 3.24 13.76 24.38
CA TRP A 121 4.11 12.63 24.71
C TRP A 121 3.32 11.34 24.99
N ALA A 122 2.19 11.45 25.69
CA ALA A 122 1.32 10.29 25.95
C ALA A 122 0.81 9.68 24.63
N ARG A 123 0.29 10.51 23.71
CA ARG A 123 -0.17 10.09 22.37
C ARG A 123 0.96 9.46 21.54
N ALA A 124 2.16 10.04 21.56
CA ALA A 124 3.30 9.46 20.85
C ALA A 124 3.67 8.08 21.43
N GLN A 125 3.69 7.95 22.76
CA GLN A 125 3.97 6.67 23.42
C GLN A 125 2.90 5.61 23.15
N GLU A 126 1.64 6.00 23.07
CA GLU A 126 0.53 5.12 22.72
C GLU A 126 0.69 4.57 21.30
N LYS A 127 0.85 5.45 20.30
CA LYS A 127 1.06 5.08 18.90
C LYS A 127 2.31 4.21 18.69
N LEU A 128 3.42 4.51 19.37
CA LEU A 128 4.66 3.72 19.25
C LEU A 128 4.56 2.33 19.88
N LYS A 129 3.71 2.15 20.90
CA LYS A 129 3.52 0.87 21.61
C LYS A 129 2.40 0.02 21.05
N ASP A 130 1.58 0.58 20.17
CA ASP A 130 0.46 -0.11 19.56
C ASP A 130 0.94 -1.23 18.61
N PRO A 131 0.61 -2.50 18.86
CA PRO A 131 0.90 -3.60 17.95
C PRO A 131 0.24 -3.44 16.57
N MET A 132 -0.82 -2.64 16.46
CA MET A 132 -1.55 -2.38 15.21
C MET A 132 -1.04 -1.16 14.44
N ASN A 133 0.06 -0.54 14.87
CA ASN A 133 0.68 0.56 14.12
C ASN A 133 0.92 0.14 12.65
N GLN A 134 0.44 0.94 11.70
CA GLN A 134 0.56 0.73 10.24
C GLN A 134 1.91 0.11 9.82
N ALA A 135 3.05 0.71 10.21
CA ALA A 135 4.37 0.23 9.82
C ALA A 135 4.66 -1.18 10.35
N TYR A 136 4.22 -1.49 11.57
CA TYR A 136 4.40 -2.83 12.14
C TYR A 136 3.51 -3.87 11.46
N VAL A 137 2.28 -3.49 11.10
CA VAL A 137 1.32 -4.32 10.36
C VAL A 137 1.86 -4.64 8.97
N GLU A 138 2.43 -3.65 8.29
CA GLU A 138 3.09 -3.81 7.00
C GLU A 138 4.25 -4.81 7.08
N ALA A 139 5.15 -4.64 8.06
CA ALA A 139 6.28 -5.55 8.25
C ALA A 139 5.84 -6.99 8.55
N LEU A 140 4.78 -7.17 9.35
CA LEU A 140 4.21 -8.50 9.59
C LEU A 140 3.59 -9.11 8.32
N SER A 141 2.97 -8.30 7.48
CA SER A 141 2.42 -8.73 6.19
C SER A 141 3.55 -9.20 5.26
N TYR A 142 4.62 -8.42 5.12
CA TYR A 142 5.80 -8.82 4.34
C TYR A 142 6.43 -10.10 4.87
N PHE A 143 6.64 -10.20 6.18
CA PHE A 143 7.14 -11.42 6.80
C PHE A 143 6.29 -12.65 6.45
N SER A 144 4.97 -12.51 6.53
CA SER A 144 4.02 -13.61 6.29
C SER A 144 3.94 -14.01 4.82
N LEU A 145 3.85 -13.03 3.91
CA LEU A 145 3.69 -13.27 2.48
C LEU A 145 5.00 -13.68 1.80
N SER A 146 6.14 -13.15 2.26
CA SER A 146 7.45 -13.56 1.76
C SER A 146 7.71 -15.04 1.99
N ARG A 147 7.10 -15.64 3.02
CA ARG A 147 7.19 -17.09 3.23
C ARG A 147 6.64 -17.90 2.06
N LEU A 148 5.58 -17.41 1.39
CA LEU A 148 5.04 -18.04 0.19
C LEU A 148 6.05 -18.01 -0.95
N ARG A 149 6.84 -16.94 -1.06
CA ARG A 149 7.92 -16.82 -2.03
C ARG A 149 9.09 -17.73 -1.69
N GLU A 150 9.50 -17.79 -0.44
CA GLU A 150 10.61 -18.66 0.02
C GLU A 150 10.34 -20.15 -0.13
N LEU A 151 9.09 -20.56 0.05
CA LEU A 151 8.65 -21.94 -0.17
C LEU A 151 8.33 -22.24 -1.63
N ASP A 152 8.56 -21.27 -2.53
CA ASP A 152 8.21 -21.34 -3.96
C ASP A 152 6.74 -21.73 -4.17
N ALA A 153 5.85 -21.24 -3.29
CA ALA A 153 4.41 -21.46 -3.33
C ALA A 153 3.69 -20.39 -4.16
N SER A 154 4.19 -19.15 -4.14
CA SER A 154 3.74 -18.05 -5.00
C SER A 154 4.94 -17.18 -5.39
N PRO A 155 5.09 -16.77 -6.67
CA PRO A 155 6.12 -15.84 -7.07
C PRO A 155 5.73 -14.37 -6.88
N HIS A 156 4.49 -14.08 -6.46
CA HIS A 156 3.87 -12.75 -6.51
C HIS A 156 4.05 -11.90 -5.26
N PHE A 157 5.08 -12.19 -4.46
CA PHE A 157 5.46 -11.41 -3.27
C PHE A 157 6.99 -11.27 -3.24
N PRO A 158 7.52 -10.15 -2.74
CA PRO A 158 8.95 -9.94 -2.63
C PRO A 158 9.58 -10.83 -1.54
N PHE A 159 10.88 -11.11 -1.68
CA PHE A 159 11.67 -11.50 -0.52
C PHE A 159 11.68 -10.38 0.53
N PHE A 160 11.49 -10.76 1.79
CA PHE A 160 11.60 -9.87 2.95
C PHE A 160 12.84 -10.28 3.73
N TYR A 161 13.84 -9.40 3.74
CA TYR A 161 15.13 -9.64 4.37
C TYR A 161 15.14 -9.24 5.85
N GLY A 162 14.11 -8.53 6.31
CA GLY A 162 13.94 -8.16 7.71
C GLY A 162 13.49 -6.71 7.89
N SER A 163 13.20 -6.37 9.14
CA SER A 163 12.84 -5.00 9.54
C SER A 163 13.42 -4.62 10.88
N MET A 164 13.51 -3.32 11.11
CA MET A 164 13.96 -2.74 12.37
C MET A 164 13.30 -1.39 12.61
N THR A 165 13.19 -1.02 13.87
CA THR A 165 12.83 0.34 14.30
C THR A 165 14.11 1.13 14.56
N ALA A 166 14.09 2.42 14.26
CA ALA A 166 15.21 3.33 14.49
C ALA A 166 14.71 4.75 14.73
N ILE A 167 15.62 5.61 15.20
CA ILE A 167 15.46 7.06 15.15
C ILE A 167 16.31 7.56 13.99
N ALA A 168 15.68 8.15 12.99
CA ALA A 168 16.35 8.81 11.88
C ALA A 168 16.87 10.18 12.34
N ASP A 169 18.14 10.47 12.08
CA ASP A 169 18.74 11.78 12.38
C ASP A 169 18.00 12.88 11.59
N LYS A 170 17.66 12.59 10.33
CA LYS A 170 16.79 13.38 9.47
C LYS A 170 15.79 12.48 8.73
N TYR A 171 14.53 12.88 8.71
CA TYR A 171 13.46 12.21 7.97
C TYR A 171 12.77 13.21 7.04
N MET A 172 12.64 12.85 5.77
CA MET A 172 12.02 13.66 4.73
C MET A 172 10.65 13.07 4.40
N PHE A 173 9.59 13.82 4.63
CA PHE A 173 8.23 13.45 4.28
C PHE A 173 7.80 14.30 3.08
N ASN A 174 7.41 13.66 1.97
CA ASN A 174 6.88 14.36 0.82
C ASN A 174 5.53 15.00 1.20
N ILE A 175 5.38 16.29 0.93
CA ILE A 175 4.14 17.05 1.14
C ILE A 175 3.79 17.86 -0.12
N SER A 176 4.33 17.52 -1.29
CA SER A 176 4.16 18.29 -2.53
C SER A 176 2.68 18.51 -2.86
N GLU A 177 1.88 17.44 -2.83
CA GLU A 177 0.44 17.49 -3.15
C GLU A 177 -0.35 18.31 -2.13
N GLU A 178 -0.01 18.19 -0.84
CA GLU A 178 -0.73 18.91 0.21
C GLU A 178 -0.15 20.29 0.54
N TYR A 179 1.02 20.67 0.00
CA TYR A 179 1.75 21.86 0.42
C TYR A 179 0.90 23.13 0.27
N ASP A 180 0.18 23.26 -0.84
CA ASP A 180 -0.65 24.44 -1.08
C ASP A 180 -1.83 24.50 -0.09
N SER A 181 -2.43 23.36 0.24
CA SER A 181 -3.46 23.30 1.28
C SER A 181 -2.86 23.66 2.66
N PHE A 182 -1.69 23.12 2.99
CA PHE A 182 -1.04 23.28 4.29
C PHE A 182 -0.59 24.71 4.54
N ARG A 183 0.04 25.38 3.57
CA ARG A 183 0.49 26.79 3.70
C ARG A 183 -0.67 27.77 3.89
N ASN A 184 -1.89 27.37 3.52
CA ASN A 184 -3.11 28.14 3.74
C ASN A 184 -3.72 27.94 5.13
N THR A 185 -3.07 27.17 6.03
CA THR A 185 -3.53 26.93 7.41
C THR A 185 -2.65 27.58 8.46
N ARG A 186 -3.25 27.96 9.60
CA ARG A 186 -2.49 28.54 10.74
C ARG A 186 -1.57 27.53 11.41
N TRP A 187 -1.98 26.27 11.49
CA TRP A 187 -1.23 25.24 12.20
C TRP A 187 0.12 24.96 11.53
N PHE A 188 0.19 25.05 10.20
CA PHE A 188 1.42 24.81 9.44
C PHE A 188 2.50 25.82 9.80
N TRP A 189 2.18 27.12 9.72
CA TRP A 189 3.10 28.19 10.10
C TRP A 189 3.48 28.17 11.58
N ARG A 190 2.54 27.84 12.47
CA ARG A 190 2.84 27.66 13.90
C ARG A 190 3.85 26.52 14.12
N GLY A 191 3.75 25.43 13.35
CA GLY A 191 4.70 24.32 13.42
C GLY A 191 6.10 24.71 12.94
N LEU A 192 6.20 25.50 11.86
CA LEU A 192 7.47 26.08 11.39
C LEU A 192 8.08 27.04 12.42
N ASP A 193 7.28 27.98 12.95
CA ASP A 193 7.71 28.95 13.96
C ASP A 193 8.21 28.24 15.24
N ALA A 194 7.54 27.13 15.61
CA ALA A 194 7.92 26.27 16.73
C ALA A 194 9.08 25.30 16.42
N LYS A 195 9.62 25.32 15.19
CA LYS A 195 10.71 24.44 14.72
C LYS A 195 10.41 22.95 14.89
N ARG A 196 9.14 22.55 14.70
CA ARG A 196 8.73 21.13 14.74
C ARG A 196 9.21 20.36 13.51
N PHE A 197 9.34 21.07 12.40
CA PHE A 197 9.82 20.61 11.10
C PHE A 197 10.43 21.79 10.33
N ALA A 198 11.12 21.50 9.24
CA ALA A 198 11.52 22.48 8.22
C ALA A 198 10.93 22.08 6.87
N VAL A 199 10.80 23.03 5.94
CA VAL A 199 10.41 22.73 4.55
C VAL A 199 11.66 22.79 3.68
N GLN A 200 11.88 21.73 2.92
CA GLN A 200 12.86 21.64 1.85
C GLN A 200 12.12 21.60 0.52
N ALA A 201 12.59 22.37 -0.45
CA ALA A 201 12.01 22.38 -1.79
C ALA A 201 13.05 22.78 -2.84
N ASP A 202 12.91 22.22 -4.02
CA ASP A 202 13.70 22.47 -5.23
C ASP A 202 13.07 23.57 -6.08
N PHE A 203 13.34 24.81 -5.71
CA PHE A 203 12.91 25.97 -6.50
C PHE A 203 13.83 26.17 -7.70
N GLU A 204 13.24 26.29 -8.90
CA GLU A 204 13.97 26.66 -10.11
C GLU A 204 14.39 28.12 -10.11
N THR A 205 13.51 29.02 -9.65
CA THR A 205 13.77 30.46 -9.62
C THR A 205 13.65 31.07 -8.21
N ASP A 206 14.31 32.21 -8.01
CA ASP A 206 14.15 33.02 -6.80
C ASP A 206 12.72 33.56 -6.64
N SER A 207 11.98 33.71 -7.76
CA SER A 207 10.58 34.13 -7.75
C SER A 207 9.67 33.06 -7.15
N ASP A 208 9.87 31.80 -7.55
CA ASP A 208 9.08 30.66 -7.04
C ASP A 208 9.33 30.47 -5.55
N ARG A 209 10.62 30.53 -5.16
CA ARG A 209 11.00 30.54 -3.74
C ARG A 209 10.25 31.63 -2.97
N ALA A 210 10.21 32.86 -3.49
CA ALA A 210 9.54 33.97 -2.82
C ALA A 210 8.02 33.76 -2.71
N TYR A 211 7.37 33.26 -3.77
CA TYR A 211 5.94 32.97 -3.78
C TYR A 211 5.57 31.86 -2.80
N TRP A 212 6.23 30.70 -2.91
CA TRP A 212 5.88 29.49 -2.16
C TRP A 212 6.25 29.55 -0.67
N THR A 213 7.25 30.35 -0.30
CA THR A 213 7.64 30.54 1.11
C THR A 213 6.95 31.73 1.79
N GLN A 214 6.16 32.51 1.05
CA GLN A 214 5.43 33.65 1.62
C GLN A 214 4.26 33.16 2.49
N LYS A 215 4.26 33.60 3.76
CA LYS A 215 3.13 33.44 4.68
C LYS A 215 1.94 34.29 4.24
N PRO A 216 0.77 33.70 3.93
CA PRO A 216 -0.39 34.47 3.49
C PRO A 216 -0.84 35.50 4.54
N SER A 217 -1.21 36.69 4.10
CA SER A 217 -1.54 37.83 5.00
C SER A 217 -2.70 37.53 5.96
N PHE A 218 -3.72 36.79 5.51
CA PHE A 218 -4.89 36.42 6.31
C PHE A 218 -4.55 35.51 7.51
N ILE A 219 -3.38 34.84 7.49
CA ILE A 219 -2.89 34.06 8.63
C ILE A 219 -2.51 34.98 9.80
N ASN A 220 -2.07 36.21 9.53
CA ASN A 220 -1.63 37.18 10.55
C ASN A 220 -2.78 38.02 11.13
N GLU A 221 -3.91 38.17 10.43
CA GLU A 221 -5.02 39.05 10.84
C GLU A 221 -5.92 38.46 11.94
N GLY A 222 -5.72 37.18 12.30
CA GLY A 222 -6.34 36.58 13.48
C GLY A 222 -5.54 36.88 14.74
N GLY A 223 -5.90 37.97 15.43
CA GLY A 223 -5.35 38.30 16.75
C GLY A 223 -5.43 37.13 17.75
N ASP A 224 -4.58 37.20 18.77
CA ASP A 224 -4.43 36.30 19.92
C ASP A 224 -5.73 36.24 20.78
N SER A 225 -6.80 35.71 20.21
CA SER A 225 -7.94 35.20 20.93
C SER A 225 -7.79 33.69 20.92
N THR A 226 -7.55 33.13 22.11
CA THR A 226 -7.58 31.70 22.43
C THR A 226 -8.74 30.99 21.72
N ASN A 227 -8.49 30.49 20.51
CA ASN A 227 -9.30 29.43 19.94
C ASN A 227 -8.72 28.15 20.54
N SER A 228 -9.30 27.74 21.66
CA SER A 228 -9.33 26.34 22.02
C SER A 228 -10.07 25.61 20.91
N GLU A 229 -9.38 25.32 19.81
CA GLU A 229 -9.61 24.09 19.06
C GLU A 229 -9.08 22.95 19.95
N GLU A 230 -9.72 22.80 21.12
CA GLU A 230 -9.88 21.48 21.68
C GLU A 230 -10.73 20.75 20.65
N ASP A 231 -10.05 19.96 19.80
CA ASP A 231 -10.64 18.72 19.32
C ASP A 231 -11.30 18.08 20.53
N SER A 232 -12.63 18.09 20.56
CA SER A 232 -13.38 17.28 21.48
C SER A 232 -13.22 15.84 21.02
N ASP A 233 -12.07 15.25 21.33
CA ASP A 233 -11.93 13.80 21.43
C ASP A 233 -12.93 13.36 22.49
N VAL A 234 -14.10 12.86 22.06
CA VAL A 234 -15.05 12.20 22.94
C VAL A 234 -14.39 10.90 23.39
N ASP A 235 -13.70 10.98 24.53
CA ASP A 235 -13.18 9.84 25.25
C ASP A 235 -14.36 8.96 25.67
N ALA A 236 -14.56 7.85 24.95
CA ALA A 236 -15.65 6.92 25.19
C ALA A 236 -15.41 6.12 26.48
N SER A 237 -15.73 6.72 27.62
CA SER A 237 -15.99 5.99 28.86
C SER A 237 -17.21 6.59 29.58
N GLY A 238 -18.34 5.88 29.52
CA GLY A 238 -19.52 6.17 30.34
C GLY A 238 -20.80 6.37 29.55
N ASP A 239 -21.71 5.41 29.71
CA ASP A 239 -23.11 5.43 29.29
C ASP A 239 -23.82 6.74 29.69
N GLU A 240 -24.37 7.47 28.72
CA GLU A 240 -25.77 7.91 28.72
C GLU A 240 -26.18 8.48 27.36
N SER A 241 -27.42 8.20 26.97
CA SER A 241 -28.05 8.66 25.74
C SER A 241 -28.03 10.18 25.60
N LEU A 242 -27.88 10.73 24.39
CA LEU A 242 -28.73 11.78 23.80
C LEU A 242 -28.32 12.11 22.34
N LYS A 243 -29.23 12.81 21.66
CA LYS A 243 -29.48 12.92 20.21
C LYS A 243 -28.36 13.57 19.37
N ALA A 244 -28.19 13.06 18.15
CA ALA A 244 -27.30 13.57 17.11
C ALA A 244 -27.93 14.75 16.36
N GLU A 245 -27.19 15.85 16.27
CA GLU A 245 -27.32 16.86 15.21
C GLU A 245 -26.04 16.80 14.37
N SER A 246 -26.22 16.83 13.05
CA SER A 246 -25.20 16.70 12.01
C SER A 246 -24.21 17.87 12.03
N VAL A 247 -22.92 17.56 12.17
CA VAL A 247 -21.79 18.49 11.98
C VAL A 247 -21.18 18.22 10.60
N PRO A 248 -20.73 19.23 9.84
CA PRO A 248 -20.14 19.03 8.51
C PRO A 248 -18.81 18.29 8.59
N ASP A 249 -18.61 17.37 7.67
CA ASP A 249 -17.42 16.54 7.45
C ASP A 249 -16.23 17.44 7.03
N GLU A 250 -15.19 17.54 7.87
CA GLU A 250 -13.91 18.13 7.46
C GLU A 250 -13.05 17.03 6.84
N THR A 251 -12.80 17.19 5.55
CA THR A 251 -12.00 16.36 4.64
C THR A 251 -10.77 15.75 5.31
N GLY A 252 -10.80 14.42 5.48
CA GLY A 252 -9.61 13.61 5.75
C GLY A 252 -8.66 13.71 4.56
N SER A 253 -7.49 14.32 4.79
CA SER A 253 -6.39 14.36 3.84
C SER A 253 -5.91 12.93 3.60
N ILE A 254 -5.92 12.48 2.35
CA ILE A 254 -5.43 11.16 1.96
C ILE A 254 -3.90 11.22 2.05
N HIS A 255 -3.32 10.76 3.16
CA HIS A 255 -1.88 10.58 3.23
C HIS A 255 -1.52 9.23 2.59
N THR A 256 -1.24 9.25 1.29
CA THR A 256 -0.59 8.11 0.63
C THR A 256 0.91 8.32 0.75
N ALA A 257 1.53 7.60 1.69
CA ALA A 257 2.97 7.62 1.88
C ALA A 257 3.70 6.78 0.82
N ASP A 258 3.42 6.96 -0.47
CA ASP A 258 4.16 6.23 -1.52
C ASP A 258 4.25 7.05 -2.82
N ASN A 259 5.25 7.95 -2.85
CA ASN A 259 5.90 8.36 -4.10
C ASN A 259 7.27 7.67 -4.16
N LEU A 260 7.31 6.56 -4.92
CA LEU A 260 8.54 5.91 -5.36
C LEU A 260 9.06 6.65 -6.59
N SER A 261 9.75 7.79 -6.39
CA SER A 261 10.49 8.41 -7.49
C SER A 261 11.73 7.56 -7.82
N PHE A 262 11.60 6.70 -8.83
CA PHE A 262 12.71 5.92 -9.37
C PHE A 262 13.53 6.79 -10.34
N HIS A 263 14.44 7.60 -9.81
CA HIS A 263 15.35 8.37 -10.65
C HIS A 263 16.57 7.51 -11.04
N SER A 264 16.47 6.86 -12.20
CA SER A 264 17.58 6.13 -12.82
C SER A 264 18.60 7.12 -13.37
N GLN A 265 19.71 7.35 -12.65
CA GLN A 265 20.88 8.01 -13.22
C GLN A 265 21.62 7.05 -14.17
N SER A 266 21.53 7.31 -15.47
CA SER A 266 22.44 6.75 -16.47
C SER A 266 23.13 7.90 -17.22
N GLU A 267 24.46 7.92 -17.18
CA GLU A 267 25.30 8.91 -17.87
C GLU A 267 25.27 8.75 -19.41
N GLU A 268 24.94 9.87 -20.05
CA GLU A 268 25.22 10.41 -21.39
C GLU A 268 25.49 9.53 -22.63
N SER A 269 24.75 9.80 -23.72
CA SER A 269 25.28 10.48 -24.92
C SER A 269 24.19 10.93 -25.93
N ASP A 270 24.04 12.26 -26.03
CA ASP A 270 23.75 13.17 -27.17
C ASP A 270 22.63 13.00 -28.23
N GLU A 271 21.94 14.14 -28.36
CA GLU A 271 21.23 14.83 -29.47
C GLU A 271 19.80 14.46 -29.95
N SER A 272 18.89 15.41 -29.63
CA SER A 272 17.76 15.97 -30.41
C SER A 272 16.45 15.13 -30.49
N GLU A 273 15.23 15.66 -30.37
CA GLU A 273 14.64 17.01 -30.53
C GLU A 273 13.57 17.27 -29.44
N GLU A 274 13.36 18.54 -29.11
CA GLU A 274 12.43 19.06 -28.09
C GLU A 274 10.95 18.85 -28.49
N GLU A 275 10.20 18.14 -27.65
CA GLU A 275 8.76 18.33 -27.52
C GLU A 275 8.50 18.94 -26.14
N GLU A 276 8.00 20.19 -26.13
CA GLU A 276 7.53 20.89 -24.93
C GLU A 276 6.26 20.20 -24.41
N ASP A 277 6.44 19.14 -23.62
CA ASP A 277 5.42 18.73 -22.66
C ASP A 277 5.49 19.72 -21.49
N THR A 278 4.42 20.49 -21.31
CA THR A 278 4.22 21.30 -20.10
C THR A 278 3.90 20.35 -18.95
N GLU A 279 4.92 19.69 -18.41
CA GLU A 279 4.87 19.16 -17.05
C GLU A 279 4.69 20.36 -16.11
N ASP A 280 3.80 20.28 -15.12
CA ASP A 280 3.66 21.33 -14.11
C ASP A 280 5.03 21.52 -13.41
N ASP A 281 5.72 22.62 -13.70
CA ASP A 281 6.99 23.09 -13.08
C ASP A 281 6.85 23.42 -11.57
N ASP A 282 5.91 22.78 -10.87
CA ASP A 282 5.68 23.02 -9.46
C ASP A 282 6.80 22.35 -8.64
N PRO A 283 7.44 23.09 -7.72
CA PRO A 283 8.53 22.56 -6.92
C PRO A 283 8.05 21.41 -6.02
N HIS A 284 8.92 20.42 -5.82
CA HIS A 284 8.68 19.34 -4.88
C HIS A 284 8.94 19.79 -3.44
N PHE A 285 7.97 19.60 -2.56
CA PHE A 285 8.05 19.99 -1.17
C PHE A 285 8.22 18.80 -0.24
N PHE A 286 9.17 18.92 0.68
CA PHE A 286 9.42 17.94 1.74
C PHE A 286 9.43 18.60 3.12
N ALA A 287 8.70 18.01 4.07
CA ALA A 287 8.87 18.31 5.48
C ALA A 287 10.07 17.51 6.04
N GLU A 288 11.09 18.22 6.51
CA GLU A 288 12.26 17.68 7.19
C GLU A 288 12.01 17.65 8.71
N PHE A 289 12.11 16.46 9.30
CA PHE A 289 12.03 16.22 10.75
C PHE A 289 13.38 15.74 11.27
N ASN A 290 13.77 16.20 12.46
CA ASN A 290 14.96 15.70 13.15
C ASN A 290 14.56 14.67 14.21
N ASP A 291 15.42 13.67 14.43
CA ASP A 291 15.23 12.65 15.47
C ASP A 291 13.87 11.92 15.38
N PHE A 292 13.48 11.52 14.17
CA PHE A 292 12.14 11.01 13.90
C PHE A 292 12.09 9.47 13.97
N PRO A 293 11.09 8.87 14.64
CA PRO A 293 10.99 7.42 14.78
C PRO A 293 10.46 6.80 13.49
N VAL A 294 11.21 5.83 12.98
CA VAL A 294 10.94 5.15 11.70
C VAL A 294 11.07 3.65 11.84
N MET A 295 10.45 2.96 10.89
CA MET A 295 10.65 1.55 10.60
C MET A 295 11.37 1.41 9.27
N LEU A 296 12.44 0.62 9.27
CA LEU A 296 13.20 0.24 8.10
C LEU A 296 12.79 -1.18 7.71
N MET A 297 12.43 -1.40 6.46
CA MET A 297 12.05 -2.70 5.90
C MET A 297 12.88 -2.99 4.66
N TYR A 298 13.53 -4.16 4.64
CA TYR A 298 14.42 -4.55 3.56
C TYR A 298 13.75 -5.60 2.69
N LEU A 299 13.58 -5.28 1.42
CA LEU A 299 12.80 -6.02 0.45
C LEU A 299 13.66 -6.42 -0.75
N GLU A 300 13.20 -7.41 -1.49
CA GLU A 300 13.68 -7.71 -2.85
C GLU A 300 13.61 -6.44 -3.70
N LYS A 301 14.72 -6.09 -4.35
CA LYS A 301 14.74 -4.99 -5.31
C LYS A 301 13.95 -5.39 -6.56
N SER A 302 12.99 -4.57 -6.96
CA SER A 302 12.26 -4.67 -8.23
C SER A 302 12.89 -3.81 -9.33
N GLU A 303 12.46 -4.02 -10.57
CA GLU A 303 12.92 -3.24 -11.73
C GLU A 303 12.02 -2.05 -12.05
N GLY A 304 10.73 -2.13 -11.73
CA GLY A 304 9.79 -1.03 -11.90
C GLY A 304 8.42 -1.31 -11.26
N VAL A 305 7.53 -0.34 -11.36
CA VAL A 305 6.11 -0.43 -10.96
C VAL A 305 5.23 -0.69 -12.18
N MET A 306 4.05 -1.28 -11.98
CA MET A 306 3.08 -1.53 -13.06
C MET A 306 2.59 -0.22 -13.67
N ASP A 307 2.53 0.86 -12.89
CA ASP A 307 2.14 2.20 -13.34
C ASP A 307 3.02 2.71 -14.48
N SER A 308 4.34 2.52 -14.38
CA SER A 308 5.29 2.87 -15.45
C SER A 308 5.03 2.18 -16.80
N LEU A 309 4.25 1.08 -16.81
CA LEU A 309 3.86 0.37 -18.03
C LEU A 309 2.65 1.02 -18.71
N LEU A 310 1.91 1.88 -18.01
CA LEU A 310 0.79 2.65 -18.56
C LEU A 310 1.30 3.84 -19.38
N GLU A 311 2.40 4.45 -18.94
CA GLU A 311 3.00 5.62 -19.59
C GLU A 311 4.01 5.22 -20.68
N ASN A 312 4.73 4.11 -20.48
CA ASN A 312 5.77 3.68 -21.40
C ASN A 312 5.37 2.42 -22.18
N HIS A 313 4.71 2.63 -23.32
CA HIS A 313 4.26 1.55 -24.20
C HIS A 313 5.41 0.72 -24.78
N THR A 314 6.64 1.27 -24.84
CA THR A 314 7.83 0.51 -25.27
C THR A 314 8.17 -0.61 -24.27
N LEU A 315 7.98 -0.38 -22.97
CA LEU A 315 8.13 -1.42 -21.94
C LEU A 315 7.06 -2.50 -22.03
N VAL A 316 5.91 -2.17 -22.65
CA VAL A 316 4.84 -3.13 -22.94
C VAL A 316 5.13 -3.89 -24.23
N GLY A 317 5.67 -3.23 -25.25
CA GLY A 317 5.88 -3.80 -26.57
C GLY A 317 4.59 -3.96 -27.38
N ALA A 318 3.57 -3.16 -27.07
CA ALA A 318 2.29 -3.03 -27.79
C ALA A 318 1.66 -1.67 -27.45
N GLU A 319 0.73 -1.19 -28.27
CA GLU A 319 0.04 0.09 -28.08
C GLU A 319 -1.42 -0.10 -27.62
N PRO A 320 -2.00 0.82 -26.84
CA PRO A 320 -3.43 0.78 -26.50
C PRO A 320 -4.33 0.62 -27.73
N GLY A 321 -5.22 -0.36 -27.68
CA GLY A 321 -6.12 -0.71 -28.79
C GLY A 321 -5.63 -1.88 -29.66
N ASP A 322 -4.37 -2.30 -29.55
CA ASP A 322 -3.87 -3.51 -30.21
C ASP A 322 -4.37 -4.79 -29.52
N GLU A 323 -4.55 -5.87 -30.28
CA GLU A 323 -4.87 -7.19 -29.71
C GLU A 323 -3.77 -7.67 -28.74
N GLU A 324 -2.51 -7.34 -29.04
CA GLU A 324 -1.37 -7.71 -28.20
C GLU A 324 -1.33 -6.92 -26.89
N TRP A 325 -1.78 -5.67 -26.87
CA TRP A 325 -1.90 -4.86 -25.66
C TRP A 325 -2.84 -5.51 -24.65
N GLU A 326 -4.06 -5.83 -25.08
CA GLU A 326 -5.03 -6.51 -24.21
C GLU A 326 -4.55 -7.90 -23.79
N ALA A 327 -3.87 -8.64 -24.68
CA ALA A 327 -3.31 -9.96 -24.34
C ALA A 327 -2.24 -9.88 -23.24
N ARG A 328 -1.36 -8.86 -23.29
CA ARG A 328 -0.33 -8.60 -22.28
C ARG A 328 -0.95 -8.21 -20.94
N TRP A 329 -1.83 -7.22 -20.93
CA TRP A 329 -2.56 -6.80 -19.73
C TRP A 329 -3.39 -7.93 -19.12
N SER A 330 -4.04 -8.76 -19.94
CA SER A 330 -4.75 -9.97 -19.48
C SER A 330 -3.82 -10.95 -18.78
N ALA A 331 -2.61 -11.16 -19.30
CA ALA A 331 -1.65 -12.09 -18.69
C ALA A 331 -1.08 -11.53 -17.38
N TRP A 332 -0.79 -10.23 -17.32
CA TRP A 332 -0.25 -9.57 -16.14
C TRP A 332 -1.29 -9.44 -15.03
N LEU A 333 -2.53 -9.08 -15.35
CA LEU A 333 -3.64 -9.08 -14.39
C LEU A 333 -3.91 -10.49 -13.86
N PHE A 334 -3.73 -11.55 -14.67
CA PHE A 334 -3.82 -12.92 -14.15
C PHE A 334 -2.77 -13.18 -13.05
N GLN A 335 -1.53 -12.71 -13.23
CA GLN A 335 -0.48 -12.83 -12.21
C GLN A 335 -0.87 -12.14 -10.91
N VAL A 336 -1.41 -10.91 -11.00
CA VAL A 336 -1.92 -10.16 -9.85
C VAL A 336 -3.07 -10.91 -9.16
N ILE A 337 -4.06 -11.38 -9.93
CA ILE A 337 -5.16 -12.20 -9.42
C ILE A 337 -4.64 -13.43 -8.68
N ALA A 338 -3.62 -14.11 -9.21
CA ALA A 338 -3.02 -15.27 -8.57
C ALA A 338 -2.35 -14.91 -7.23
N GLY A 339 -1.67 -13.76 -7.15
CA GLY A 339 -1.15 -13.20 -5.89
C GLY A 339 -2.26 -12.93 -4.87
N LEU A 340 -3.32 -12.23 -5.29
CA LEU A 340 -4.47 -11.94 -4.43
C LEU A 340 -5.16 -13.21 -3.92
N CYS A 341 -5.31 -14.23 -4.78
CA CYS A 341 -5.84 -15.53 -4.36
C CYS A 341 -4.97 -16.19 -3.29
N ALA A 342 -3.65 -16.11 -3.42
CA ALA A 342 -2.72 -16.67 -2.45
C ALA A 342 -2.82 -15.97 -1.08
N MET A 343 -2.80 -14.63 -1.03
CA MET A 343 -2.91 -13.90 0.24
C MET A 343 -4.29 -14.05 0.90
N GLN A 344 -5.37 -14.02 0.10
CA GLN A 344 -6.74 -14.23 0.59
C GLN A 344 -6.93 -15.63 1.17
N HIS A 345 -6.39 -16.65 0.53
CA HIS A 345 -6.50 -18.01 1.07
C HIS A 345 -5.69 -18.21 2.33
N THR A 346 -4.43 -17.77 2.32
CA THR A 346 -3.46 -18.10 3.37
C THR A 346 -3.66 -17.27 4.63
N LEU A 347 -4.06 -16.00 4.49
CA LEU A 347 -4.16 -15.04 5.58
C LEU A 347 -5.55 -14.42 5.71
N SER A 348 -6.53 -14.76 4.87
CA SER A 348 -7.79 -13.99 4.79
C SER A 348 -7.54 -12.50 4.61
N MET A 349 -6.49 -12.16 3.85
CA MET A 349 -6.01 -10.79 3.71
C MET A 349 -6.77 -10.01 2.65
N THR A 350 -7.12 -8.76 2.99
CA THR A 350 -7.47 -7.69 2.05
C THR A 350 -6.37 -6.63 2.12
N HIS A 351 -5.91 -6.13 0.98
CA HIS A 351 -4.83 -5.13 0.91
C HIS A 351 -5.32 -3.72 1.27
N ASN A 352 -6.54 -3.37 0.83
CA ASN A 352 -7.23 -2.09 1.09
C ASN A 352 -6.64 -0.84 0.43
N ASP A 353 -5.57 -0.98 -0.34
CA ASP A 353 -4.95 0.14 -1.07
C ASP A 353 -4.19 -0.34 -2.31
N LEU A 354 -4.78 -1.29 -3.05
CA LEU A 354 -4.13 -1.86 -4.22
C LEU A 354 -4.39 -0.99 -5.45
N HIS A 355 -3.37 -0.25 -5.87
CA HIS A 355 -3.33 0.48 -7.14
C HIS A 355 -2.09 0.07 -7.96
N SER A 356 -1.98 0.55 -9.20
CA SER A 356 -0.88 0.26 -10.14
C SER A 356 0.52 0.45 -9.53
N ASN A 357 0.75 1.52 -8.75
CA ASN A 357 2.03 1.76 -8.06
C ASN A 357 2.37 0.72 -6.97
N ASN A 358 1.37 0.05 -6.41
CA ASN A 358 1.55 -1.01 -5.38
C ASN A 358 1.76 -2.40 -5.98
N ILE A 359 2.02 -2.46 -7.29
CA ILE A 359 2.39 -3.68 -8.01
C ILE A 359 3.72 -3.44 -8.70
N VAL A 360 4.77 -4.12 -8.26
CA VAL A 360 6.10 -4.03 -8.86
C VAL A 360 6.36 -5.21 -9.79
N TRP A 361 7.33 -5.06 -10.69
CA TRP A 361 7.75 -6.13 -11.58
C TRP A 361 9.26 -6.31 -11.61
N SER A 362 9.68 -7.54 -11.94
CA SER A 362 11.07 -7.91 -12.24
C SER A 362 11.12 -8.70 -13.54
N SER A 363 12.24 -8.62 -14.26
CA SER A 363 12.42 -9.36 -15.51
C SER A 363 12.50 -10.87 -15.27
N THR A 364 12.12 -11.65 -16.28
CA THR A 364 12.21 -13.11 -16.25
C THR A 364 12.45 -13.69 -17.64
N GLU A 365 13.29 -14.74 -17.70
CA GLU A 365 13.48 -15.54 -18.92
C GLU A 365 12.37 -16.60 -19.09
N LYS A 366 11.57 -16.87 -18.05
CA LYS A 366 10.45 -17.82 -18.14
C LYS A 366 9.38 -17.26 -19.06
N GLU A 367 9.10 -17.93 -20.17
CA GLU A 367 8.04 -17.52 -21.11
C GLU A 367 6.64 -17.64 -20.51
N PHE A 368 6.43 -18.61 -19.62
CA PHE A 368 5.12 -18.91 -19.04
C PHE A 368 5.19 -19.21 -17.54
N LEU A 369 4.12 -18.87 -16.85
CA LEU A 369 3.79 -19.39 -15.52
C LEU A 369 2.62 -20.35 -15.63
N TYR A 370 2.66 -21.42 -14.85
CA TYR A 370 1.59 -22.40 -14.79
C TYR A 370 0.88 -22.32 -13.45
N TYR A 371 -0.45 -22.26 -13.48
CA TYR A 371 -1.29 -22.21 -12.29
C TYR A 371 -2.31 -23.33 -12.32
N SER A 372 -2.75 -23.80 -11.14
CA SER A 372 -3.80 -24.81 -11.06
C SER A 372 -4.75 -24.63 -9.89
N LYS A 373 -6.01 -25.04 -10.10
CA LYS A 373 -7.02 -25.21 -9.05
C LYS A 373 -6.94 -26.62 -8.48
N ARG A 374 -7.61 -26.83 -7.33
CA ARG A 374 -7.73 -28.15 -6.69
C ARG A 374 -8.39 -29.21 -7.57
N ASP A 375 -9.29 -28.81 -8.47
CA ASP A 375 -9.97 -29.70 -9.43
C ASP A 375 -9.07 -30.16 -10.59
N GLY A 376 -7.83 -29.68 -10.68
CA GLY A 376 -6.86 -30.00 -11.72
C GLY A 376 -6.94 -29.09 -12.95
N THR A 377 -7.88 -28.16 -13.03
CA THR A 377 -7.90 -27.11 -14.06
C THR A 377 -6.58 -26.35 -14.01
N THR A 378 -5.94 -26.20 -15.16
CA THR A 378 -4.60 -25.61 -15.28
C THR A 378 -4.63 -24.43 -16.25
N TRP A 379 -3.90 -23.37 -15.95
CA TRP A 379 -3.68 -22.21 -16.83
C TRP A 379 -2.20 -22.10 -17.17
N LYS A 380 -1.92 -21.73 -18.42
CA LYS A 380 -0.59 -21.39 -18.94
C LYS A 380 -0.62 -19.90 -19.29
N VAL A 381 0.00 -19.08 -18.46
CA VAL A 381 -0.07 -17.62 -18.54
C VAL A 381 1.27 -17.11 -19.06
N PRO A 382 1.30 -16.38 -20.19
CA PRO A 382 2.53 -15.76 -20.67
C PRO A 382 3.05 -14.73 -19.66
N THR A 383 4.37 -14.66 -19.47
CA THR A 383 4.96 -13.62 -18.60
C THR A 383 5.19 -12.32 -19.35
N TYR A 384 5.38 -12.41 -20.67
CA TYR A 384 5.93 -11.32 -21.48
C TYR A 384 7.20 -10.73 -20.86
N GLY A 385 8.03 -11.59 -20.27
CA GLY A 385 9.29 -11.20 -19.64
C GLY A 385 9.15 -10.53 -18.28
N LYS A 386 7.95 -10.47 -17.67
CA LYS A 386 7.71 -9.82 -16.37
C LYS A 386 7.04 -10.74 -15.35
N ILE A 387 7.53 -10.71 -14.12
CA ILE A 387 6.87 -11.27 -12.92
C ILE A 387 6.38 -10.13 -12.05
N PHE A 388 5.09 -10.11 -11.74
CA PHE A 388 4.49 -9.08 -10.88
C PHE A 388 4.42 -9.52 -9.42
N GLN A 389 4.70 -8.60 -8.51
CA GLN A 389 4.68 -8.78 -7.07
C GLN A 389 3.89 -7.65 -6.41
N ILE A 390 3.09 -7.97 -5.40
CA ILE A 390 2.30 -7.00 -4.64
C ILE A 390 3.13 -6.49 -3.46
N ILE A 391 3.09 -5.18 -3.21
CA ILE A 391 3.81 -4.47 -2.15
C ILE A 391 2.89 -3.48 -1.43
N ASP A 392 3.40 -2.81 -0.39
CA ASP A 392 2.71 -1.78 0.40
C ASP A 392 1.47 -2.28 1.16
N PHE A 393 1.72 -3.09 2.18
CA PHE A 393 0.67 -3.66 3.02
C PHE A 393 0.32 -2.78 4.22
N GLY A 394 0.55 -1.46 4.13
CA GLY A 394 0.31 -0.50 5.22
C GLY A 394 -1.13 -0.56 5.73
N ARG A 395 -2.10 -0.67 4.83
CA ARG A 395 -3.54 -0.74 5.15
C ARG A 395 -4.10 -2.16 5.18
N ALA A 396 -3.26 -3.20 5.16
CA ALA A 396 -3.75 -4.57 5.09
C ALA A 396 -4.58 -4.96 6.33
N VAL A 397 -5.62 -5.76 6.09
CA VAL A 397 -6.38 -6.45 7.15
C VAL A 397 -6.32 -7.94 6.90
N PHE A 398 -5.86 -8.71 7.88
CA PHE A 398 -5.61 -10.15 7.72
C PHE A 398 -5.73 -10.91 9.04
N LYS A 399 -5.55 -12.24 8.99
CA LYS A 399 -5.61 -13.13 10.16
C LYS A 399 -4.28 -13.82 10.40
N LEU A 400 -3.85 -13.81 11.66
CA LEU A 400 -2.74 -14.61 12.18
C LEU A 400 -3.26 -15.58 13.25
N GLY A 401 -3.47 -16.84 12.86
CA GLY A 401 -4.23 -17.78 13.67
C GLY A 401 -5.66 -17.27 13.86
N ASP A 402 -6.10 -17.15 15.10
CA ASP A 402 -7.44 -16.65 15.45
C ASP A 402 -7.51 -15.12 15.60
N LYS A 403 -6.38 -14.42 15.53
CA LYS A 403 -6.32 -12.96 15.70
C LYS A 403 -6.53 -12.26 14.35
N VAL A 404 -7.40 -11.25 14.34
CA VAL A 404 -7.47 -10.29 13.23
C VAL A 404 -6.44 -9.20 13.48
N VAL A 405 -5.62 -8.93 12.47
CA VAL A 405 -4.63 -7.86 12.42
C VAL A 405 -5.12 -6.84 11.40
N TYR A 406 -5.04 -5.56 11.76
CA TYR A 406 -5.44 -4.44 10.92
C TYR A 406 -4.53 -3.25 11.23
N SER A 407 -4.38 -2.36 10.26
CA SER A 407 -3.73 -1.06 10.48
C SER A 407 -4.51 -0.22 11.46
N ASP A 408 -3.81 0.52 12.31
CA ASP A 408 -4.44 1.56 13.11
C ASP A 408 -4.97 2.71 12.24
N ASP A 409 -4.66 2.78 10.94
CA ASP A 409 -5.29 3.74 10.01
C ASP A 409 -6.81 3.68 10.00
N PHE A 410 -7.41 2.53 10.34
CA PHE A 410 -8.86 2.37 10.44
C PHE A 410 -9.47 2.96 11.72
N ARG A 411 -8.64 3.45 12.66
CA ARG A 411 -9.13 4.06 13.90
C ARG A 411 -9.73 5.44 13.66
N PRO A 412 -10.68 5.87 14.52
CA PRO A 412 -11.24 7.22 14.45
C PRO A 412 -10.16 8.30 14.34
N GLY A 413 -10.32 9.18 13.36
CA GLY A 413 -9.42 10.32 13.10
C GLY A 413 -8.14 10.00 12.32
N ASN A 414 -7.86 8.73 11.99
CA ASN A 414 -6.76 8.35 11.10
C ASN A 414 -7.24 8.26 9.64
N ASP A 415 -6.30 8.05 8.70
CA ASP A 415 -6.51 8.24 7.26
C ASP A 415 -7.56 7.32 6.63
N ALA A 416 -7.74 6.13 7.18
CA ALA A 416 -8.71 5.15 6.70
C ALA A 416 -9.93 5.00 7.63
N ALA A 417 -10.14 5.99 8.52
CA ALA A 417 -11.30 6.01 9.40
C ALA A 417 -12.60 5.88 8.58
N THR A 418 -13.60 5.21 9.14
CA THR A 418 -14.94 5.00 8.54
C THR A 418 -15.02 4.12 7.29
N GLN A 419 -13.90 3.67 6.73
CA GLN A 419 -13.92 2.69 5.62
C GLN A 419 -14.61 1.38 6.02
N TYR A 420 -14.45 0.99 7.28
CA TYR A 420 -15.06 -0.20 7.83
C TYR A 420 -15.78 0.09 9.15
N ASN A 421 -16.77 -0.76 9.46
CA ASN A 421 -17.54 -0.72 10.69
C ASN A 421 -17.65 -2.13 11.28
N PHE A 422 -16.56 -2.63 11.89
CA PHE A 422 -16.47 -3.97 12.47
C PHE A 422 -15.48 -4.01 13.64
N GLY A 423 -15.53 -5.11 14.41
CA GLY A 423 -14.55 -5.37 15.47
C GLY A 423 -14.59 -4.29 16.56
N GLU A 424 -13.41 -3.79 16.93
CA GLU A 424 -13.28 -2.75 17.98
C GLU A 424 -13.73 -1.36 17.53
N PHE A 425 -13.87 -1.15 16.22
CA PHE A 425 -14.29 0.13 15.62
C PHE A 425 -15.81 0.21 15.44
N ALA A 426 -16.56 -0.84 15.81
CA ALA A 426 -17.97 -0.94 15.48
C ALA A 426 -18.82 0.13 16.18
N VAL A 427 -19.40 1.05 15.40
CA VAL A 427 -20.39 2.02 15.87
C VAL A 427 -21.76 1.34 15.94
N LYS A 428 -22.35 1.35 17.14
CA LYS A 428 -23.65 0.73 17.38
C LYS A 428 -24.73 1.45 16.57
N LYS A 429 -25.57 0.67 15.87
CA LYS A 429 -26.71 1.08 15.02
C LYS A 429 -26.35 1.53 13.60
N GLU A 430 -25.07 1.51 13.22
CA GLU A 430 -24.64 1.68 11.83
C GLU A 430 -24.49 0.32 11.12
N THR A 431 -24.47 0.34 9.79
CA THR A 431 -24.30 -0.87 8.96
C THR A 431 -22.93 -1.49 9.24
N ILE A 432 -22.88 -2.79 9.49
CA ILE A 432 -21.61 -3.50 9.67
C ILE A 432 -20.93 -3.62 8.32
N VAL A 433 -19.74 -3.04 8.18
CA VAL A 433 -18.91 -3.14 6.99
C VAL A 433 -17.60 -3.83 7.37
N THR A 434 -17.34 -4.99 6.77
CA THR A 434 -16.14 -5.81 7.04
C THR A 434 -15.20 -5.80 5.85
N PRO A 435 -13.90 -6.15 6.03
CA PRO A 435 -12.97 -6.31 4.91
C PRO A 435 -13.56 -7.18 3.79
N ASN A 436 -13.53 -6.62 2.58
CA ASN A 436 -14.19 -7.17 1.40
C ASN A 436 -13.14 -7.77 0.45
N PRO A 437 -13.15 -9.09 0.16
CA PRO A 437 -12.18 -9.71 -0.76
C PRO A 437 -12.25 -9.21 -2.21
N SER A 438 -13.30 -8.48 -2.59
CA SER A 438 -13.44 -7.85 -3.90
C SER A 438 -12.81 -6.45 -3.95
N PHE A 439 -12.51 -5.85 -2.79
CA PHE A 439 -12.00 -4.50 -2.67
C PHE A 439 -10.75 -4.29 -3.53
N ASP A 440 -9.77 -5.19 -3.39
CA ASP A 440 -8.45 -5.04 -4.01
C ASP A 440 -8.53 -5.01 -5.55
N LEU A 441 -9.35 -5.85 -6.17
CA LEU A 441 -9.50 -5.82 -7.64
C LEU A 441 -10.33 -4.64 -8.13
N CYS A 442 -11.31 -4.18 -7.35
CA CYS A 442 -12.06 -2.98 -7.69
C CYS A 442 -11.15 -1.75 -7.64
N ARG A 443 -10.40 -1.57 -6.54
CA ARG A 443 -9.47 -0.45 -6.37
C ARG A 443 -8.38 -0.44 -7.45
N LEU A 444 -7.84 -1.62 -7.79
CA LEU A 444 -6.86 -1.76 -8.86
C LEU A 444 -7.46 -1.42 -10.23
N ALA A 445 -8.68 -1.89 -10.52
CA ALA A 445 -9.37 -1.55 -11.77
C ALA A 445 -9.48 -0.04 -11.92
N VAL A 446 -9.95 0.66 -10.88
CA VAL A 446 -10.08 2.12 -10.91
C VAL A 446 -8.76 2.81 -11.27
N SER A 447 -7.61 2.35 -10.72
CA SER A 447 -6.30 2.93 -11.05
C SER A 447 -5.78 2.61 -12.46
N LEU A 448 -6.28 1.54 -13.10
CA LEU A 448 -5.77 1.09 -14.39
C LEU A 448 -6.69 1.46 -15.56
N PHE A 449 -7.99 1.63 -15.30
CA PHE A 449 -9.01 1.46 -16.33
C PHE A 449 -8.84 2.42 -17.50
N GLU A 450 -8.71 3.72 -17.21
CA GLU A 450 -8.64 4.76 -18.25
C GLU A 450 -7.34 4.66 -19.05
N ALA A 451 -6.20 4.37 -18.40
CA ALA A 451 -4.92 4.25 -19.08
C ALA A 451 -4.79 2.96 -19.92
N VAL A 452 -5.42 1.86 -19.50
CA VAL A 452 -5.47 0.62 -20.31
C VAL A 452 -6.44 0.78 -21.49
N PHE A 453 -7.50 1.59 -21.33
CA PHE A 453 -8.54 1.84 -22.34
C PHE A 453 -8.73 3.34 -22.59
N PRO A 454 -7.73 4.04 -23.18
CA PRO A 454 -7.76 5.50 -23.36
C PRO A 454 -8.79 5.95 -24.41
N HIS A 455 -9.27 5.01 -25.22
CA HIS A 455 -10.31 5.24 -26.20
C HIS A 455 -11.65 4.71 -25.70
N LYS A 456 -12.69 5.54 -25.82
CA LYS A 456 -14.05 5.16 -25.43
C LYS A 456 -14.51 3.93 -26.20
N MET A 457 -14.82 2.87 -25.47
CA MET A 457 -15.32 1.62 -26.03
C MET A 457 -16.84 1.66 -26.22
N GLU A 458 -17.32 1.34 -27.42
CA GLU A 458 -18.74 1.25 -27.70
C GLU A 458 -19.32 -0.11 -27.26
N GLY A 459 -20.50 -0.07 -26.63
CA GLY A 459 -21.24 -1.28 -26.30
C GLY A 459 -21.70 -2.00 -27.56
N LYS A 460 -21.44 -3.31 -27.66
CA LYS A 460 -21.83 -4.11 -28.83
C LYS A 460 -23.34 -4.19 -28.96
N LYS A 461 -23.84 -4.21 -30.20
CA LYS A 461 -25.28 -4.27 -30.48
C LYS A 461 -25.88 -5.56 -29.93
N GLY A 462 -26.86 -5.43 -29.03
CA GLY A 462 -27.47 -6.58 -28.34
C GLY A 462 -26.63 -7.16 -27.20
N GLY A 463 -25.53 -6.49 -26.83
CA GLY A 463 -24.74 -6.82 -25.66
C GLY A 463 -25.55 -6.72 -24.37
N ARG A 464 -25.21 -7.58 -23.41
CA ARG A 464 -25.80 -7.55 -22.07
C ARG A 464 -25.45 -6.22 -21.39
N VAL A 465 -26.39 -5.66 -20.65
CA VAL A 465 -26.15 -4.50 -19.78
C VAL A 465 -25.28 -4.93 -18.60
N MET A 466 -24.13 -4.28 -18.44
CA MET A 466 -23.17 -4.53 -17.36
C MET A 466 -23.42 -3.63 -16.16
N SER A 467 -23.66 -2.34 -16.40
CA SER A 467 -24.12 -1.36 -15.41
C SER A 467 -25.21 -0.47 -15.99
N SER A 468 -26.07 0.05 -15.12
CA SER A 468 -27.18 0.93 -15.49
C SER A 468 -27.48 1.86 -14.32
N GLU A 469 -27.41 3.16 -14.60
CA GLU A 469 -27.77 4.24 -13.68
C GLU A 469 -28.47 5.37 -14.46
N GLU A 470 -28.97 6.39 -13.76
CA GLU A 470 -29.67 7.49 -14.42
C GLU A 470 -28.74 8.22 -15.40
N GLY A 471 -29.12 8.27 -16.67
CA GLY A 471 -28.32 8.93 -17.72
C GLY A 471 -27.18 8.10 -18.30
N MET A 472 -26.86 6.92 -17.74
CA MET A 472 -25.72 6.10 -18.19
C MET A 472 -26.04 4.60 -18.21
N GLU A 473 -25.82 3.95 -19.35
CA GLU A 473 -25.93 2.49 -19.49
C GLU A 473 -24.68 1.95 -20.21
N MET A 474 -23.94 1.06 -19.55
CA MET A 474 -22.80 0.37 -20.16
C MET A 474 -23.22 -1.04 -20.59
N ARG A 475 -22.96 -1.37 -21.85
CA ARG A 475 -23.18 -2.71 -22.42
C ARG A 475 -21.85 -3.38 -22.69
N GLU A 476 -21.86 -4.71 -22.69
CA GLU A 476 -20.69 -5.51 -23.10
C GLU A 476 -20.13 -4.99 -24.43
N THR A 477 -18.83 -4.79 -24.48
CA THR A 477 -18.06 -4.40 -25.66
C THR A 477 -17.48 -5.65 -26.35
N ASP A 478 -16.73 -5.46 -27.43
CA ASP A 478 -16.01 -6.55 -28.09
C ASP A 478 -14.71 -6.93 -27.36
N SER A 479 -14.23 -6.10 -26.42
CA SER A 479 -13.06 -6.40 -25.58
C SER A 479 -13.48 -7.23 -24.36
N ASP A 480 -12.99 -8.47 -24.32
CA ASP A 480 -13.21 -9.36 -23.18
C ASP A 480 -12.51 -8.84 -21.90
N LEU A 481 -11.36 -8.14 -22.03
CA LEU A 481 -10.65 -7.54 -20.90
C LEU A 481 -11.43 -6.36 -20.32
N PHE A 482 -11.87 -5.43 -21.19
CA PHE A 482 -12.70 -4.28 -20.81
C PHE A 482 -13.92 -4.73 -20.04
N ASN A 483 -14.66 -5.70 -20.58
CA ASN A 483 -15.87 -6.23 -19.97
C ASN A 483 -15.62 -6.77 -18.57
N THR A 484 -14.52 -7.51 -18.38
CA THR A 484 -14.20 -8.09 -17.07
C THR A 484 -13.74 -7.04 -16.07
N MET A 485 -12.85 -6.12 -16.45
CA MET A 485 -12.43 -5.02 -15.58
C MET A 485 -13.60 -4.10 -15.21
N TRP A 486 -14.50 -3.80 -16.15
CA TRP A 486 -15.71 -3.04 -15.88
C TRP A 486 -16.55 -3.71 -14.78
N THR A 487 -16.73 -5.04 -14.85
CA THR A 487 -17.49 -5.76 -13.81
C THR A 487 -16.84 -5.74 -12.43
N TRP A 488 -15.55 -5.39 -12.31
CA TRP A 488 -14.90 -5.22 -11.02
C TRP A 488 -15.30 -3.91 -10.34
N MET A 489 -15.61 -2.88 -11.14
CA MET A 489 -15.97 -1.53 -10.70
C MET A 489 -17.49 -1.31 -10.59
N VAL A 490 -18.27 -2.39 -10.54
CA VAL A 490 -19.73 -2.33 -10.48
C VAL A 490 -20.22 -2.71 -9.09
N THR A 491 -21.07 -1.87 -8.51
CA THR A 491 -21.71 -2.08 -7.21
C THR A 491 -22.76 -3.18 -7.27
N ASP A 492 -23.20 -3.66 -6.10
CA ASP A 492 -24.31 -4.60 -5.97
C ASP A 492 -25.63 -4.02 -6.54
N GLY A 493 -25.75 -2.69 -6.54
CA GLY A 493 -26.83 -1.93 -7.19
C GLY A 493 -26.76 -1.87 -8.72
N ARG A 494 -25.70 -2.39 -9.34
CA ARG A 494 -25.38 -2.32 -10.78
C ARG A 494 -25.02 -0.94 -11.31
N GLU A 495 -24.51 -0.08 -10.45
CA GLU A 495 -23.93 1.20 -10.85
C GLU A 495 -22.41 1.07 -10.95
N ASN A 496 -21.77 1.92 -11.75
CA ASN A 496 -20.32 1.98 -11.77
C ASN A 496 -19.80 2.92 -10.65
N VAL A 497 -18.56 2.73 -10.21
CA VAL A 497 -17.91 3.60 -9.21
C VAL A 497 -16.90 4.59 -9.79
N LEU A 498 -16.64 4.55 -11.10
CA LEU A 498 -15.59 5.33 -11.73
C LEU A 498 -16.09 6.74 -12.10
N ILE A 499 -17.15 6.80 -12.92
CA ILE A 499 -17.65 8.06 -13.50
C ILE A 499 -19.16 8.21 -13.38
N ASP A 500 -19.61 9.45 -13.32
CA ASP A 500 -21.01 9.83 -13.46
C ASP A 500 -21.46 9.90 -14.94
N ALA A 501 -22.73 10.25 -15.17
CA ALA A 501 -23.30 10.35 -16.51
C ALA A 501 -22.70 11.49 -17.37
N ASP A 502 -22.09 12.50 -16.72
CA ASP A 502 -21.43 13.63 -17.37
C ASP A 502 -19.95 13.34 -17.65
N GLY A 503 -19.41 12.24 -17.11
CA GLY A 503 -18.03 11.79 -17.27
C GLY A 503 -17.08 12.33 -16.21
N ASN A 504 -17.59 12.90 -15.11
CA ASN A 504 -16.76 13.31 -13.97
C ASN A 504 -16.51 12.14 -13.02
N GLU A 505 -15.46 12.25 -12.20
CA GLU A 505 -15.20 11.30 -11.10
C GLU A 505 -16.41 11.22 -10.17
N LYS A 506 -16.95 10.00 -9.98
CA LYS A 506 -18.21 9.80 -9.24
C LYS A 506 -18.05 9.93 -7.73
N TYR A 507 -16.94 9.41 -7.19
CA TYR A 507 -16.66 9.39 -5.76
C TYR A 507 -15.29 9.99 -5.50
N PRO A 508 -15.20 11.31 -5.28
CA PRO A 508 -13.92 11.96 -5.06
C PRO A 508 -13.29 11.51 -3.75
N SER A 509 -11.96 11.49 -3.72
CA SER A 509 -11.18 11.29 -2.50
C SER A 509 -11.53 9.96 -1.79
N PHE A 510 -11.70 9.99 -0.46
CA PHE A 510 -11.82 8.78 0.35
C PHE A 510 -13.22 8.13 0.26
N ASP A 511 -14.21 8.81 -0.31
CA ASP A 511 -15.56 8.24 -0.46
C ASP A 511 -15.57 7.03 -1.39
N LEU A 512 -14.67 6.99 -2.39
CA LEU A 512 -14.47 5.82 -3.23
C LEU A 512 -14.14 4.57 -2.39
N TYR A 513 -13.27 4.70 -1.39
CA TYR A 513 -12.86 3.59 -0.54
C TYR A 513 -14.05 3.06 0.27
N LYS A 514 -14.90 3.93 0.80
CA LYS A 514 -16.11 3.53 1.55
C LYS A 514 -17.09 2.77 0.65
N VAL A 515 -17.36 3.29 -0.54
CA VAL A 515 -18.30 2.67 -1.49
C VAL A 515 -17.79 1.31 -1.98
N ILE A 516 -16.50 1.20 -2.30
CA ILE A 516 -15.92 -0.10 -2.70
C ILE A 516 -16.04 -1.11 -1.55
N ALA A 517 -15.74 -0.69 -0.32
CA ALA A 517 -15.83 -1.55 0.86
C ALA A 517 -17.26 -2.04 1.12
N GLU A 518 -18.25 -1.16 1.00
CA GLU A 518 -19.65 -1.44 1.34
C GLU A 518 -20.45 -2.08 0.20
N GLU A 519 -20.16 -1.76 -1.07
CA GLU A 519 -21.08 -2.07 -2.17
C GLU A 519 -20.48 -2.89 -3.33
N CYS A 520 -19.16 -3.09 -3.42
CA CYS A 520 -18.55 -3.79 -4.55
C CYS A 520 -18.18 -5.25 -4.23
N HIS A 521 -19.09 -6.21 -4.39
CA HIS A 521 -18.84 -7.62 -3.99
C HIS A 521 -18.60 -8.62 -5.14
N MET A 522 -18.55 -8.15 -6.39
CA MET A 522 -18.49 -9.01 -7.59
C MET A 522 -17.06 -9.32 -8.09
N ALA A 523 -16.06 -8.65 -7.53
CA ALA A 523 -14.67 -8.69 -7.97
C ALA A 523 -13.78 -9.64 -7.14
N ARG A 524 -14.31 -10.72 -6.57
CA ARG A 524 -13.48 -11.67 -5.80
C ARG A 524 -12.43 -12.32 -6.71
N PRO A 525 -11.11 -12.25 -6.42
CA PRO A 525 -10.04 -12.77 -7.29
C PRO A 525 -10.27 -14.20 -7.77
N ARG A 526 -10.68 -15.09 -6.87
CA ARG A 526 -10.91 -16.51 -7.16
C ARG A 526 -11.97 -16.77 -8.24
N ASP A 527 -12.91 -15.85 -8.42
CA ASP A 527 -14.01 -15.98 -9.39
C ASP A 527 -13.62 -15.42 -10.77
N GLN A 528 -12.49 -14.72 -10.88
CA GLN A 528 -12.12 -14.01 -12.11
C GLN A 528 -11.36 -14.88 -13.11
N VAL A 529 -10.50 -15.80 -12.64
CA VAL A 529 -9.65 -16.65 -13.51
C VAL A 529 -10.42 -17.55 -14.50
N GLU A 530 -11.72 -17.72 -14.28
CA GLU A 530 -12.61 -18.49 -15.16
C GLU A 530 -13.35 -17.65 -16.19
N LYS A 531 -13.36 -16.32 -16.03
CA LYS A 531 -13.95 -15.39 -16.97
C LYS A 531 -13.01 -15.20 -18.16
N LYS A 532 -13.54 -14.73 -19.27
CA LYS A 532 -12.67 -14.18 -20.31
C LYS A 532 -12.08 -12.84 -19.82
N PRO A 533 -10.87 -12.46 -20.23
CA PRO A 533 -9.98 -13.15 -21.18
C PRO A 533 -9.22 -14.32 -20.55
N PHE A 534 -9.14 -14.41 -19.23
CA PHE A 534 -8.32 -15.38 -18.48
C PHE A 534 -8.58 -16.85 -18.80
N SER A 535 -9.83 -17.20 -19.11
CA SER A 535 -10.19 -18.56 -19.53
C SER A 535 -9.49 -19.01 -20.82
N GLY A 536 -9.02 -18.08 -21.65
CA GLY A 536 -8.19 -18.35 -22.82
C GLY A 536 -6.84 -18.98 -22.49
N PHE A 537 -6.34 -18.79 -21.27
CA PHE A 537 -5.09 -19.40 -20.80
C PHE A 537 -5.26 -20.86 -20.33
N LYS A 538 -6.49 -21.40 -20.29
CA LYS A 538 -6.73 -22.78 -19.83
C LYS A 538 -6.03 -23.79 -20.75
N VAL A 539 -5.30 -24.73 -20.15
CA VAL A 539 -4.62 -25.83 -20.84
C VAL A 539 -4.98 -27.18 -20.22
N LYS A 540 -4.85 -28.26 -21.01
CA LYS A 540 -5.17 -29.62 -20.52
C LYS A 540 -4.25 -30.08 -19.39
N ARG A 541 -2.96 -29.73 -19.45
CA ARG A 541 -1.95 -30.09 -18.46
C ARG A 541 -0.70 -29.22 -18.62
N ALA A 542 -0.05 -28.87 -17.52
CA ALA A 542 1.30 -28.31 -17.54
C ALA A 542 2.35 -29.37 -17.98
N PRO A 543 3.48 -28.95 -18.59
CA PRO A 543 4.63 -29.82 -18.82
C PRO A 543 5.13 -30.45 -17.52
N LYS A 544 5.80 -31.61 -17.61
CA LYS A 544 6.22 -32.38 -16.41
C LYS A 544 7.29 -31.68 -15.58
N ASP A 545 8.14 -30.90 -16.24
CA ASP A 545 9.30 -30.26 -15.62
C ASP A 545 9.00 -28.80 -15.20
N GLU A 546 7.77 -28.34 -15.42
CA GLU A 546 7.35 -26.98 -15.08
C GLU A 546 6.77 -26.90 -13.68
N LYS A 547 7.10 -25.81 -12.99
CA LYS A 547 6.48 -25.49 -11.70
C LYS A 547 5.03 -25.06 -11.92
N VAL A 548 4.11 -25.71 -11.22
CA VAL A 548 2.69 -25.34 -11.21
C VAL A 548 2.34 -24.74 -9.85
N TYR A 549 2.02 -23.45 -9.83
CA TYR A 549 1.59 -22.75 -8.63
C TYR A 549 0.11 -23.04 -8.34
N SER A 550 -0.26 -23.05 -7.05
CA SER A 550 -1.66 -23.16 -6.66
C SER A 550 -2.36 -21.83 -6.88
N LEU A 551 -3.64 -21.86 -7.25
CA LEU A 551 -4.53 -20.72 -7.06
C LEU A 551 -5.18 -20.72 -5.66
N PHE A 552 -4.90 -21.73 -4.83
CA PHE A 552 -5.31 -21.77 -3.42
C PHE A 552 -6.83 -21.78 -3.16
N PHE A 553 -7.66 -22.28 -4.07
CA PHE A 553 -9.09 -22.54 -3.78
C PHE A 553 -9.65 -23.78 -4.49
#